data_AF-A0A1H8U347-F1
#
_entry.id   AF-A0A1H8U347-F1
#
_cell.length_a   1.000
_cell.length_b   1.000
_cell.length_c   1.000
_cell.angle_alpha   90.00
_cell.angle_beta   90.00
_cell.angle_gamma   90.00
#
_symmetry.space_group_name_H-M   'P 1'
#
loop_
_entity.id
_entity.type
_entity.pdbx_description
1 polymer ?
#
loop_
_entity_poly.entity_id
_entity_poly.type
_entity_poly.pdbx_seq_one_letter_code
_entity_poly.pdbx_strand_id
1 'polypeptide(L)'
;MRPQDLPAGHEDDIPVQAHVLVNQEAIAAELYRHEDLLNWQKLNNLLYINVGLGAVLGFTLDTGNGAALDVASPVVVKALAVLGVMVCVAFGIAIWAGTIYLQNRKLALRLIERRLRPFGGAPMVHLRRFATTRSKLQRFSLTMIVLRGFPFALAGVWLLIGLLAFGGAIG
;
A
#
# COMPACT_ATOMS: atom_id res chain seq x y z
N MET A 1 -19.09 40.91 -11.11
CA MET A 1 -18.40 41.37 -9.89
C MET A 1 -16.93 41.50 -10.20
N ARG A 2 -16.38 42.72 -10.13
CA ARG A 2 -14.95 42.94 -10.34
C ARG A 2 -14.21 42.55 -9.05
N PRO A 3 -12.94 42.12 -9.10
CA PRO A 3 -12.14 41.83 -7.89
C PRO A 3 -11.94 43.02 -6.94
N GLN A 4 -12.44 44.20 -7.30
CA GLN A 4 -12.28 45.46 -6.58
C GLN A 4 -13.55 45.85 -5.78
N ASP A 5 -14.62 45.05 -5.84
CA ASP A 5 -15.89 45.32 -5.16
C ASP A 5 -16.02 44.59 -3.80
N LEU A 6 -14.93 43.99 -3.29
CA LEU A 6 -14.92 43.38 -1.96
C LEU A 6 -14.68 44.47 -0.90
N PRO A 7 -15.55 44.62 0.12
CA PRO A 7 -15.34 45.58 1.19
C PRO A 7 -14.00 45.30 1.89
N ALA A 8 -13.14 46.32 1.92
CA ALA A 8 -11.75 46.27 2.39
C ALA A 8 -11.61 46.13 3.92
N GLY A 9 -12.31 45.19 4.54
CA GLY A 9 -12.40 45.13 6.01
C GLY A 9 -12.54 43.75 6.65
N HIS A 10 -12.35 42.64 5.92
CA HIS A 10 -12.52 41.28 6.47
C HIS A 10 -11.39 40.30 6.11
N GLU A 11 -10.20 40.78 5.71
CA GLU A 11 -9.04 39.90 5.47
C GLU A 11 -8.21 39.63 6.74
N ASP A 12 -8.35 40.42 7.80
CA ASP A 12 -7.40 40.41 8.94
C ASP A 12 -7.77 39.54 10.15
N ASP A 13 -8.95 38.91 10.19
CA ASP A 13 -9.39 38.12 11.36
C ASP A 13 -9.75 36.67 11.00
N ILE A 14 -8.95 36.02 10.16
CA ILE A 14 -8.92 34.55 10.22
C ILE A 14 -8.28 34.21 11.57
N PRO A 15 -9.01 33.60 12.53
CA PRO A 15 -8.47 33.35 13.84
C PRO A 15 -7.20 32.50 13.71
N VAL A 16 -6.16 32.79 14.49
CA VAL A 16 -4.88 32.05 14.49
C VAL A 16 -5.09 30.53 14.51
N GLN A 17 -6.15 30.08 15.19
CA GLN A 17 -6.60 28.69 15.22
C GLN A 17 -6.94 28.12 13.84
N ALA A 18 -7.63 28.87 12.99
CA ALA A 18 -7.95 28.46 11.63
C ALA A 18 -6.69 28.33 10.76
N HIS A 19 -5.74 29.27 10.86
CA HIS A 19 -4.44 29.15 10.17
C HIS A 19 -3.67 27.89 10.59
N VAL A 20 -3.61 27.61 11.90
CA VAL A 20 -2.97 26.40 12.42
C VAL A 20 -3.66 25.14 11.89
N LEU A 21 -5.00 25.12 11.85
CA LEU A 21 -5.76 23.98 11.36
C LEU A 21 -5.57 23.75 9.85
N VAL A 22 -5.55 24.80 9.02
CA VAL A 22 -5.26 24.70 7.58
C VAL A 22 -3.86 24.13 7.35
N ASN A 23 -2.87 24.62 8.10
CA ASN A 23 -1.51 24.10 7.98
C ASN A 23 -1.41 22.62 8.40
N GLN A 24 -2.09 22.25 9.50
CA GLN A 24 -2.17 20.85 9.95
C GLN A 24 -2.88 19.94 8.94
N GLU A 25 -3.92 20.45 8.27
CA GLU A 25 -4.61 19.76 7.18
C GLU A 25 -3.67 19.50 6.01
N ALA A 26 -2.94 20.52 5.56
CA ALA A 26 -1.99 20.42 4.45
C ALA A 26 -0.89 19.38 4.74
N ILE A 27 -0.27 19.46 5.92
CA ILE A 27 0.76 18.50 6.36
C ILE A 27 0.17 17.08 6.44
N ALA A 28 -1.05 16.93 6.98
CA ALA A 28 -1.69 15.63 7.09
C ALA A 28 -2.03 15.03 5.72
N ALA A 29 -2.46 15.85 4.75
CA ALA A 29 -2.74 15.43 3.39
C ALA A 29 -1.47 15.03 2.62
N GLU A 30 -0.38 15.79 2.76
CA GLU A 30 0.92 15.45 2.18
C GLU A 30 1.44 14.12 2.73
N LEU A 31 1.40 13.94 4.05
CA LEU A 31 1.87 12.70 4.66
C LEU A 31 1.01 11.49 4.28
N TYR A 32 -0.29 11.68 4.11
CA TYR A 32 -1.18 10.64 3.57
C TYR A 32 -0.75 10.23 2.16
N ARG A 33 -0.48 11.21 1.28
CA ARG A 33 -0.04 10.95 -0.09
C ARG A 33 1.32 10.26 -0.13
N HIS A 34 2.25 10.70 0.72
CA HIS A 34 3.58 10.09 0.83
C HIS A 34 3.48 8.61 1.23
N GLU A 35 2.68 8.30 2.26
CA GLU A 35 2.49 6.92 2.72
C GLU A 35 1.82 6.03 1.67
N ASP A 36 0.82 6.56 0.94
CA ASP A 36 0.16 5.81 -0.14
C ASP A 36 1.17 5.45 -1.24
N LEU A 37 1.97 6.42 -1.70
CA LEU A 37 3.02 6.21 -2.69
C LEU A 37 4.06 5.18 -2.22
N LEU A 38 4.49 5.29 -0.96
CA LEU A 38 5.48 4.40 -0.37
C LEU A 38 4.97 2.95 -0.30
N ASN A 39 3.68 2.76 -0.02
CA ASN A 39 3.07 1.43 -0.02
C ASN A 39 2.97 0.82 -1.43
N TRP A 40 2.71 1.62 -2.46
CA TRP A 40 2.80 1.18 -3.85
C TRP A 40 4.23 0.86 -4.29
N GLN A 41 5.21 1.64 -3.84
CA GLN A 41 6.63 1.37 -4.10
C GLN A 41 7.08 0.06 -3.44
N LYS A 42 6.65 -0.23 -2.21
CA LYS A 42 6.88 -1.53 -1.56
C LYS A 42 6.35 -2.69 -2.40
N LEU A 43 5.13 -2.56 -2.92
CA LEU A 43 4.52 -3.59 -3.77
C LEU A 43 5.29 -3.78 -5.08
N ASN A 44 5.74 -2.69 -5.71
CA ASN A 44 6.54 -2.75 -6.93
C ASN A 44 7.91 -3.43 -6.67
N ASN A 45 8.58 -3.08 -5.58
CA ASN A 45 9.84 -3.70 -5.18
C ASN A 45 9.67 -5.20 -4.90
N LEU A 46 8.55 -5.59 -4.26
CA LEU A 46 8.21 -6.98 -4.06
C LEU A 46 8.11 -7.72 -5.41
N LEU A 47 7.44 -7.14 -6.41
CA LEU A 47 7.34 -7.72 -7.74
C LEU A 47 8.71 -7.90 -8.39
N TYR A 48 9.56 -6.86 -8.40
CA TYR A 48 10.90 -6.96 -8.97
C TYR A 48 11.74 -8.07 -8.34
N ILE A 49 11.72 -8.18 -7.01
CA ILE A 49 12.46 -9.23 -6.30
C ILE A 49 11.90 -10.61 -6.66
N ASN A 50 10.57 -10.77 -6.73
CA ASN A 50 9.95 -12.05 -7.08
C ASN A 50 10.24 -12.46 -8.53
N VAL A 51 10.24 -11.52 -9.47
CA VAL A 51 10.63 -11.78 -10.87
C VAL A 51 12.09 -12.23 -10.93
N GLY A 52 12.99 -11.57 -10.19
CA GLY A 52 14.38 -11.98 -10.09
C GLY A 52 14.56 -13.39 -9.51
N LEU A 53 13.90 -13.69 -8.39
CA LEU A 53 13.91 -15.03 -7.79
C LEU A 53 13.32 -16.09 -8.72
N GLY A 54 12.25 -15.76 -9.45
CA GLY A 54 11.64 -16.64 -10.45
C GLY A 54 12.55 -16.92 -11.63
N ALA A 55 13.32 -15.92 -12.10
CA ALA A 55 14.33 -16.11 -13.13
C ALA A 55 15.44 -17.05 -12.67
N VAL A 56 15.95 -16.86 -11.44
CA VAL A 56 16.96 -17.77 -10.84
C VAL A 56 16.42 -19.19 -10.72
N LEU A 57 15.16 -19.35 -10.29
CA LEU A 57 14.51 -20.65 -10.25
C LEU A 57 14.41 -21.28 -11.64
N GLY A 58 14.01 -20.51 -12.66
CA GLY A 58 13.94 -20.97 -14.04
C GLY A 58 15.29 -21.48 -14.57
N PHE A 59 16.37 -20.74 -14.33
CA PHE A 59 17.73 -21.19 -14.67
C PHE A 59 18.18 -22.42 -13.87
N THR A 60 17.74 -22.54 -12.61
CA THR A 60 18.05 -23.70 -11.77
C THR A 60 17.34 -24.96 -12.28
N LEU A 61 16.18 -24.83 -12.94
CA LEU A 61 15.40 -25.94 -13.47
C LEU A 61 15.72 -26.27 -14.95
N ASP A 62 16.40 -25.39 -15.67
CA ASP A 62 16.74 -25.59 -17.07
C ASP A 62 17.93 -26.58 -17.20
N THR A 63 17.61 -27.86 -17.33
CA THR A 63 18.57 -28.95 -17.52
C THR A 63 19.06 -29.10 -18.97
N GLY A 64 18.65 -28.22 -19.89
CA GLY A 64 18.78 -28.42 -21.33
C GLY A 64 20.11 -28.00 -21.98
N ASN A 65 20.93 -27.17 -21.33
CA ASN A 65 22.12 -26.58 -21.95
C ASN A 65 23.40 -26.78 -21.11
N GLY A 66 23.85 -28.03 -21.01
CA GLY A 66 25.25 -28.52 -20.98
C GLY A 66 26.39 -27.87 -20.16
N ALA A 67 26.25 -26.70 -19.53
CA ALA A 67 27.38 -26.03 -18.86
C ALA A 67 27.01 -24.94 -17.83
N ALA A 68 25.76 -24.50 -17.71
CA ALA A 68 25.42 -23.41 -16.78
C ALA A 68 24.73 -23.96 -15.53
N LEU A 69 25.54 -24.28 -14.52
CA LEU A 69 25.15 -24.71 -13.17
C LEU A 69 24.47 -26.08 -13.09
N ASP A 70 25.27 -27.11 -12.78
CA ASP A 70 24.82 -28.36 -12.13
C ASP A 70 24.35 -28.10 -10.68
N VAL A 71 23.53 -27.06 -10.50
CA VAL A 71 23.05 -26.49 -9.23
C VAL A 71 21.54 -26.69 -9.10
N ALA A 72 20.94 -27.50 -9.98
CA ALA A 72 19.62 -28.11 -9.85
C ALA A 72 19.52 -29.07 -8.65
N SER A 73 20.30 -28.83 -7.59
CA SER A 73 20.15 -29.51 -6.32
C SER A 73 18.78 -29.15 -5.75
N PRO A 74 17.98 -30.14 -5.34
CA PRO A 74 16.72 -29.90 -4.62
C PRO A 74 16.88 -28.96 -3.41
N VAL A 75 18.10 -28.86 -2.86
CA VAL A 75 18.46 -27.92 -1.79
C VAL A 75 18.31 -26.46 -2.22
N VAL A 76 18.72 -26.11 -3.44
CA VAL A 76 18.70 -24.73 -3.96
C VAL A 76 17.27 -24.28 -4.23
N VAL A 77 16.47 -25.15 -4.85
CA VAL A 77 15.04 -24.89 -5.08
C VAL A 77 14.31 -24.66 -3.75
N LYS A 78 14.60 -25.49 -2.73
CA LYS A 78 14.04 -25.33 -1.38
C LYS A 78 14.49 -24.01 -0.74
N ALA A 79 15.77 -23.65 -0.85
CA ALA A 79 16.29 -22.40 -0.31
C ALA A 79 15.62 -21.19 -0.97
N LEU A 80 15.47 -21.19 -2.30
CA LEU A 80 14.76 -20.15 -3.05
C LEU A 80 13.29 -20.05 -2.62
N ALA A 81 12.61 -21.17 -2.41
CA ALA A 81 11.24 -21.19 -1.94
C ALA A 81 11.08 -20.58 -0.54
N VAL A 82 11.95 -20.94 0.40
CA VAL A 82 11.96 -20.35 1.76
C VAL A 82 12.25 -18.86 1.70
N LEU A 83 13.22 -18.45 0.88
CA LEU A 83 13.55 -17.04 0.69
C LEU A 83 12.38 -16.26 0.08
N GLY A 84 11.71 -16.81 -0.93
CA GLY A 84 10.53 -16.22 -1.55
C GLY A 84 9.39 -16.02 -0.55
N VAL A 85 9.10 -17.01 0.29
CA VAL A 85 8.11 -16.88 1.39
C VAL A 85 8.51 -15.78 2.35
N MET A 86 9.77 -15.78 2.83
CA MET A 86 10.29 -14.79 3.78
C MET A 86 10.14 -13.36 3.25
N VAL A 87 10.57 -13.12 2.00
CA VAL A 87 10.46 -11.81 1.35
C VAL A 87 8.99 -11.39 1.24
N CYS A 88 8.12 -12.27 0.76
CA CYS A 88 6.70 -11.97 0.59
C CYS A 88 6.00 -11.64 1.91
N VAL A 89 6.29 -12.39 2.98
CA VAL A 89 5.73 -12.15 4.32
C VAL A 89 6.26 -10.83 4.89
N ALA A 90 7.55 -10.54 4.77
CA ALA A 90 8.13 -9.29 5.27
C ALA A 90 7.50 -8.06 4.60
N PHE A 91 7.37 -8.07 3.27
CA PHE A 91 6.66 -7.00 2.55
C PHE A 91 5.17 -6.96 2.90
N GLY A 92 4.52 -8.11 3.07
CA GLY A 92 3.12 -8.21 3.50
C GLY A 92 2.89 -7.52 4.85
N ILE A 93 3.74 -7.76 5.84
CA ILE A 93 3.69 -7.11 7.15
C ILE A 93 3.94 -5.59 7.01
N ALA A 94 4.96 -5.18 6.24
CA ALA A 94 5.30 -3.77 6.06
C ALA A 94 4.19 -2.97 5.35
N ILE A 95 3.52 -3.59 4.39
CA ILE A 95 2.36 -3.03 3.69
C ILE A 95 1.14 -3.01 4.63
N TRP A 96 0.90 -4.08 5.38
CA TRP A 96 -0.20 -4.13 6.34
C TRP A 96 -0.09 -3.01 7.38
N ALA A 97 1.08 -2.82 7.98
CA ALA A 97 1.35 -1.74 8.92
C ALA A 97 1.14 -0.35 8.27
N GLY A 98 1.69 -0.14 7.07
CA GLY A 98 1.53 1.12 6.33
C GLY A 98 0.06 1.45 6.05
N THR A 99 -0.75 0.46 5.67
CA THR A 99 -2.17 0.68 5.44
C THR A 99 -2.98 0.98 6.71
N ILE A 100 -2.63 0.41 7.88
CA ILE A 100 -3.22 0.80 9.17
C ILE A 100 -2.88 2.26 9.48
N TYR A 101 -1.61 2.63 9.30
CA TYR A 101 -1.14 3.99 9.51
C TYR A 101 -1.90 5.00 8.63
N LEU A 102 -2.11 4.66 7.35
CA LEU A 102 -2.85 5.46 6.38
C LEU A 102 -4.35 5.62 6.76
N GLN A 103 -4.98 4.56 7.30
CA GLN A 103 -6.35 4.65 7.83
C GLN A 103 -6.46 5.60 9.03
N ASN A 104 -5.49 5.54 9.95
CA ASN A 104 -5.44 6.42 11.12
C ASN A 104 -5.24 7.88 10.70
N ARG A 105 -4.37 8.14 9.73
CA ARG A 105 -4.17 9.48 9.14
C ARG A 105 -5.43 10.02 8.47
N LYS A 106 -6.15 9.17 7.72
CA LYS A 106 -7.44 9.54 7.13
C LYS A 106 -8.51 9.85 8.17
N LEU A 107 -8.46 9.22 9.36
CA LEU A 107 -9.33 9.58 10.49
C LEU A 107 -8.93 10.93 11.09
N ALA A 108 -7.64 11.18 11.29
CA ALA A 108 -7.14 12.45 11.80
C ALA A 108 -7.49 13.64 10.88
N LEU A 109 -7.28 13.50 9.57
CA LEU A 109 -7.66 14.51 8.58
C LEU A 109 -9.15 14.85 8.66
N ARG A 110 -10.01 13.83 8.81
CA ARG A 110 -11.45 14.02 9.02
C ARG A 110 -11.79 14.78 10.30
N LEU A 111 -11.00 14.62 11.36
CA LEU A 111 -11.21 15.37 12.60
C LEU A 111 -10.81 16.83 12.42
N ILE A 112 -9.71 17.10 11.73
CA ILE A 112 -9.25 18.45 11.37
C ILE A 112 -10.28 19.15 10.49
N GLU A 113 -10.73 18.52 9.39
CA GLU A 113 -11.79 19.06 8.52
C GLU A 113 -13.08 19.39 9.29
N ARG A 114 -13.49 18.54 10.24
CA ARG A 114 -14.67 18.81 11.08
C ARG A 114 -14.48 20.04 11.97
N ARG A 115 -13.25 20.28 12.45
CA ARG A 115 -12.89 21.46 13.25
C ARG A 115 -12.74 22.72 12.39
N LEU A 116 -12.46 22.57 11.09
CA LEU A 116 -12.40 23.66 10.11
C LEU A 116 -13.78 24.14 9.62
N ARG A 117 -14.82 23.30 9.70
CA ARG A 117 -16.18 23.67 9.26
C ARG A 117 -16.74 24.97 9.84
N PRO A 118 -16.60 25.25 11.16
CA PRO A 118 -17.08 26.51 11.74
C PRO A 118 -16.38 27.75 11.18
N PHE A 119 -15.18 27.58 10.61
CA PHE A 119 -14.39 28.65 10.01
C PHE A 119 -14.62 28.77 8.49
N GLY A 120 -15.69 28.18 7.96
CA GLY A 120 -15.98 28.19 6.51
C GLY A 120 -15.22 27.15 5.69
N GLY A 121 -14.46 26.25 6.34
CA GLY A 121 -13.73 25.18 5.66
C GLY A 121 -14.67 24.20 4.94
N ALA A 122 -14.49 24.05 3.63
CA ALA A 122 -15.20 23.07 2.82
C ALA A 122 -14.55 21.68 3.00
N PRO A 123 -15.33 20.60 3.20
CA PRO A 123 -14.77 19.26 3.36
C PRO A 123 -14.16 18.79 2.03
N MET A 124 -12.85 18.52 2.00
CA MET A 124 -12.18 17.93 0.83
C MET A 124 -12.44 16.42 0.75
N VAL A 125 -12.48 15.72 1.89
CA VAL A 125 -12.84 14.31 1.95
C VAL A 125 -14.36 14.17 1.95
N HIS A 126 -14.95 14.21 0.76
CA HIS A 126 -16.37 13.86 0.57
C HIS A 126 -16.61 12.38 0.90
N LEU A 127 -17.06 12.09 2.12
CA LEU A 127 -17.96 10.95 2.26
C LEU A 127 -19.26 11.35 1.55
N ARG A 128 -19.63 10.61 0.50
CA ARG A 128 -21.02 10.52 0.06
C ARG A 128 -21.88 10.18 1.29
N ARG A 129 -22.42 11.20 1.95
CA ARG A 129 -23.44 11.10 3.01
C ARG A 129 -24.80 10.84 2.37
N PHE A 130 -24.96 9.87 1.48
CA PHE A 130 -26.30 9.44 1.02
C PHE A 130 -26.23 7.99 0.53
N ALA A 131 -26.68 7.08 1.39
CA ALA A 131 -27.42 5.85 1.08
C ALA A 131 -27.46 5.01 2.37
N THR A 132 -28.58 5.09 3.06
CA THR A 132 -28.99 4.33 4.25
C THR A 132 -29.14 2.81 3.99
N THR A 133 -28.58 2.30 2.90
CA THR A 133 -28.61 0.90 2.49
C THR A 133 -27.35 0.61 1.69
N ARG A 134 -26.21 0.40 2.37
CA ARG A 134 -24.99 -0.10 1.72
C ARG A 134 -24.44 -1.29 2.50
N SER A 135 -24.43 -2.44 1.83
CA SER A 135 -23.98 -3.74 2.33
C SER A 135 -22.55 -3.64 2.87
N LYS A 136 -22.18 -4.54 3.80
CA LYS A 136 -20.84 -4.60 4.41
C LYS A 136 -19.70 -4.61 3.37
N LEU A 137 -19.97 -5.06 2.14
CA LEU A 137 -19.04 -5.08 1.00
C LEU A 137 -18.59 -3.69 0.53
N GLN A 138 -19.41 -2.64 0.65
CA GLN A 138 -19.06 -1.30 0.15
C GLN A 138 -18.10 -0.52 1.06
N ARG A 139 -17.68 -1.11 2.18
CA ARG A 139 -16.66 -0.55 3.08
C ARG A 139 -15.25 -1.03 2.75
N PHE A 140 -15.11 -2.04 1.90
CA PHE A 140 -13.80 -2.55 1.51
C PHE A 140 -13.30 -1.79 0.29
N SER A 141 -12.20 -1.05 0.46
CA SER A 141 -11.44 -0.55 -0.69
C SER A 141 -10.81 -1.75 -1.38
N LEU A 142 -11.22 -2.03 -2.63
CA LEU A 142 -10.65 -3.09 -3.46
C LEU A 142 -9.11 -2.97 -3.50
N THR A 143 -8.62 -1.74 -3.63
CA THR A 143 -7.19 -1.41 -3.58
C THR A 143 -6.52 -1.94 -2.33
N MET A 144 -7.16 -1.76 -1.16
CA MET A 144 -6.61 -2.22 0.11
C MET A 144 -6.57 -3.75 0.21
N ILE A 145 -7.55 -4.44 -0.38
CA ILE A 145 -7.56 -5.90 -0.45
C ILE A 145 -6.40 -6.38 -1.33
N VAL A 146 -6.22 -5.78 -2.52
CA VAL A 146 -5.12 -6.14 -3.42
C VAL A 146 -3.78 -5.90 -2.74
N LEU A 147 -3.59 -4.71 -2.17
CA LEU A 147 -2.32 -4.30 -1.58
C LEU A 147 -1.91 -5.20 -0.40
N ARG A 148 -2.88 -5.63 0.43
CA ARG A 148 -2.63 -6.54 1.56
C ARG A 148 -2.58 -8.01 1.15
N GLY A 149 -3.44 -8.45 0.26
CA GLY A 149 -3.60 -9.85 -0.10
C GLY A 149 -2.52 -10.35 -1.06
N PHE A 150 -2.04 -9.48 -1.95
CA PHE A 150 -1.10 -9.86 -3.00
C PHE A 150 0.23 -10.44 -2.46
N PRO A 151 0.88 -9.85 -1.45
CA PRO A 151 2.10 -10.44 -0.88
C PRO A 151 1.86 -11.85 -0.31
N PHE A 152 0.72 -12.10 0.35
CA PHE A 152 0.42 -13.43 0.88
C PHE A 152 0.05 -14.43 -0.20
N ALA A 153 -0.59 -13.99 -1.28
CA ALA A 153 -0.82 -14.83 -2.45
C ALA A 153 0.50 -15.29 -3.09
N LEU A 154 1.46 -14.37 -3.26
CA LEU A 154 2.82 -14.71 -3.72
C LEU A 154 3.56 -15.64 -2.75
N ALA A 155 3.44 -15.40 -1.44
CA ALA A 155 3.99 -16.32 -0.44
C ALA A 155 3.41 -17.73 -0.59
N GLY A 156 2.10 -17.85 -0.89
CA GLY A 156 1.45 -19.13 -1.18
C GLY A 156 2.02 -19.83 -2.42
N VAL A 157 2.35 -19.08 -3.47
CA VAL A 157 3.01 -19.62 -4.67
C VAL A 157 4.38 -20.19 -4.32
N TRP A 158 5.21 -19.45 -3.58
CA TRP A 158 6.53 -19.94 -3.15
C TRP A 158 6.44 -21.14 -2.22
N LEU A 159 5.46 -21.15 -1.32
CA LEU A 159 5.20 -22.28 -0.44
C LEU A 159 4.82 -23.52 -1.25
N LEU A 160 3.97 -23.38 -2.27
CA LEU A 160 3.62 -24.48 -3.17
C LEU A 160 4.85 -25.01 -3.92
N ILE A 161 5.70 -24.13 -4.47
CA ILE A 161 6.96 -24.51 -5.12
C ILE A 161 7.84 -25.30 -4.16
N GLY A 162 8.01 -24.80 -2.92
CA GLY A 162 8.77 -25.48 -1.88
C GLY A 162 8.22 -26.87 -1.57
N LEU A 163 6.92 -26.99 -1.37
CA LEU A 163 6.25 -28.28 -1.08
C LEU A 163 6.45 -29.30 -2.20
N LEU A 164 6.31 -28.87 -3.45
CA LEU A 164 6.54 -29.73 -4.62
C LEU A 164 8.00 -30.20 -4.71
N ALA A 165 8.95 -29.33 -4.36
CA ALA A 165 10.36 -29.69 -4.26
C ALA A 165 10.68 -30.61 -3.06
N PHE A 166 9.89 -30.57 -1.98
CA PHE A 166 10.01 -31.51 -0.86
C PHE A 166 9.42 -32.89 -1.17
N GLY A 167 8.34 -32.95 -1.94
CA GLY A 167 7.68 -34.21 -2.33
C GLY A 167 8.37 -34.99 -3.45
N GLY A 168 9.49 -34.50 -4.00
CA GLY A 168 10.20 -35.14 -5.12
C GLY A 168 9.52 -34.98 -6.47
N ALA A 169 8.54 -34.07 -6.59
CA ALA A 169 7.80 -33.85 -7.84
C ALA A 169 8.52 -32.89 -8.82
N ILE A 170 9.61 -32.25 -8.39
CA ILE A 170 10.43 -31.32 -9.18
C ILE A 170 11.90 -31.79 -9.16
N GLY A 171 12.12 -33.10 -9.28
CA GLY A 171 13.45 -33.72 -9.36
C GLY A 171 13.63 -34.47 -10.66
#